data_AF-A0A3D2B557-F1
#
_entry.id   AF-A0A3D2B557-F1
#
_cell.length_a   1.000
_cell.length_b   1.000
_cell.length_c   1.000
_cell.angle_alpha   90.00
_cell.angle_beta   90.00
_cell.angle_gamma   90.00
#
_symmetry.space_group_name_H-M   'P 1'
#
loop_
_entity.id
_entity.type
_entity.pdbx_description
1 polymer ?
#
loop_
_entity_poly.entity_id
_entity_poly.type
_entity_poly.pdbx_seq_one_letter_code
_entity_poly.pdbx_strand_id
1 'polypeptide(L)' 'DCIKLTRDNLPTFEWLPPTCAYRLLAEGKDLPAWHPLLTGSKAAMHGKRISVRHIAVKESEVRDWEDHILNHPNR' A
#
# COMPACT_ATOMS: atom_id res chain seq x y z
N ASP A 1 -14.08 -4.82 10.49
CA ASP A 1 -13.10 -5.89 10.76
C ASP A 1 -11.70 -5.47 10.34
N CYS A 2 -10.70 -5.73 11.18
CA CYS A 2 -9.29 -5.49 10.83
C CYS A 2 -8.60 -6.84 10.58
N ILE A 3 -7.82 -6.94 9.50
CA ILE A 3 -7.05 -8.14 9.20
C ILE A 3 -5.64 -8.01 9.79
N LYS A 4 -5.15 -9.07 10.43
CA LYS A 4 -3.80 -9.11 11.00
C LYS A 4 -2.83 -9.80 10.04
N LEU A 5 -1.83 -9.05 9.58
CA LEU A 5 -0.75 -9.59 8.75
C LEU A 5 0.37 -10.17 9.63
N THR A 6 0.78 -11.40 9.34
CA THR A 6 1.90 -12.10 9.98
C THR A 6 2.83 -12.67 8.92
N ARG A 7 4.03 -13.11 9.31
CA ARG A 7 4.98 -13.75 8.37
C ARG A 7 4.42 -15.04 7.79
N ASP A 8 3.67 -15.80 8.58
CA ASP A 8 3.14 -17.11 8.20
C ASP A 8 1.95 -16.99 7.25
N ASN A 9 1.09 -15.98 7.44
CA ASN A 9 -0.08 -15.80 6.60
C ASN A 9 0.18 -14.92 5.38
N LEU A 10 1.30 -14.20 5.31
CA LEU A 10 1.64 -13.31 4.19
C LEU A 10 1.45 -13.94 2.78
N PRO A 11 1.80 -15.22 2.52
CA PRO A 11 1.59 -15.84 1.22
C PRO A 11 0.11 -15.94 0.80
N THR A 12 -0.83 -15.87 1.75
CA THR A 12 -2.27 -15.93 1.45
C THR A 12 -2.85 -14.58 1.05
N PHE A 13 -2.06 -13.49 1.10
CA PHE A 13 -2.50 -12.14 0.79
C PHE A 13 -2.08 -11.73 -0.63
N GLU A 14 -2.59 -12.44 -1.64
CA GLU A 14 -2.28 -12.20 -3.05
C GLU A 14 -2.68 -10.79 -3.53
N TRP A 15 -3.66 -10.18 -2.85
CA TRP A 15 -4.17 -8.84 -3.15
C TRP A 15 -3.29 -7.69 -2.62
N LEU A 16 -2.20 -7.97 -1.89
CA LEU A 16 -1.31 -6.92 -1.40
C LEU A 16 -0.74 -6.09 -2.57
N PRO A 17 -0.58 -4.76 -2.40
CA PRO A 17 -0.09 -3.91 -3.47
C PRO A 17 1.25 -4.36 -4.07
N PRO A 18 1.51 -4.04 -5.36
CA PRO A 18 2.74 -4.40 -6.06
C PRO A 18 4.03 -4.04 -5.31
N THR A 19 3.97 -2.89 -4.65
CA THR A 19 5.06 -2.23 -3.95
C THR A 19 5.03 -2.47 -2.43
N CYS A 20 4.20 -3.40 -1.94
CA CYS A 20 4.14 -3.72 -0.51
C CYS A 20 5.48 -4.27 -0.03
N ALA A 21 6.08 -3.62 0.98
CA ALA A 21 7.38 -4.01 1.51
C ALA A 21 7.41 -5.47 2.00
N TYR A 22 6.38 -5.89 2.73
CA TYR A 22 6.29 -7.27 3.23
C TYR A 22 6.32 -8.28 2.08
N ARG A 23 5.55 -8.02 1.03
CA ARG A 23 5.47 -8.89 -0.16
C ARG A 23 6.80 -8.93 -0.91
N LEU A 24 7.38 -7.76 -1.22
CA LEU A 24 8.66 -7.68 -1.94
C LEU A 24 9.77 -8.42 -1.19
N LEU A 25 9.89 -8.19 0.12
CA LEU A 25 10.89 -8.85 0.95
C LEU A 25 10.68 -10.36 1.04
N ALA A 26 9.43 -10.84 1.12
CA ALA A 26 9.14 -12.27 1.12
C ALA A 26 9.43 -12.94 -0.23
N GLU A 27 9.26 -12.21 -1.33
CA GLU A 27 9.60 -12.67 -2.69
C GLU A 27 11.10 -12.51 -3.03
N GLY A 28 11.92 -11.99 -2.11
CA GLY A 28 13.34 -11.72 -2.36
C GLY A 28 13.60 -10.61 -3.38
N LYS A 29 12.64 -9.71 -3.59
CA LYS A 29 12.74 -8.56 -4.50
C LYS A 29 13.26 -7.32 -3.78
N ASP A 30 13.91 -6.46 -4.55
CA ASP A 30 14.40 -5.17 -4.05
C ASP A 30 13.25 -4.21 -3.71
N LEU A 31 13.49 -3.37 -2.70
CA LEU A 31 12.61 -2.25 -2.40
C LEU A 31 12.84 -1.10 -3.39
N PRO A 32 11.80 -0.36 -3.77
CA PRO A 32 11.96 0.82 -4.61
C PRO A 32 12.90 1.85 -3.97
N ALA A 33 13.71 2.55 -4.76
CA ALA A 33 14.70 3.51 -4.24
C ALA A 33 14.12 4.65 -3.38
N TRP A 34 12.83 4.96 -3.53
CA TRP A 34 12.12 5.95 -2.70
C TRP A 34 11.59 5.39 -1.37
N HIS A 35 11.73 4.09 -1.12
CA HIS A 35 11.10 3.41 0.01
C HIS A 35 11.69 3.87 1.36
N PRO A 36 10.87 4.12 2.39
CA PRO A 36 11.34 4.61 3.68
C PRO A 36 12.35 3.70 4.40
N LEU A 37 12.26 2.38 4.19
CA LEU A 37 13.23 1.42 4.77
C LEU A 37 14.64 1.56 4.17
N LEU A 38 14.77 2.10 2.95
CA LEU A 38 16.07 2.37 2.34
C LEU A 38 16.57 3.78 2.63
N THR A 39 15.66 4.75 2.59
CA THR A 39 16.00 6.19 2.68
C THR A 39 16.01 6.73 4.12
N GLY A 40 15.47 5.98 5.08
CA GLY A 40 15.31 6.42 6.47
C GLY A 40 14.25 7.51 6.68
N SER A 41 13.57 7.98 5.62
CA SER A 41 12.60 9.07 5.68
C SER A 41 11.45 8.87 4.68
N LYS A 42 10.29 9.46 4.98
CA LYS A 42 9.12 9.44 4.09
C LYS A 42 9.19 10.52 2.99
N ALA A 43 10.20 11.39 3.01
CA ALA A 43 10.29 12.53 2.11
C ALA A 43 10.33 12.14 0.62
N ALA A 44 11.16 11.16 0.25
CA ALA A 44 11.28 10.70 -1.14
C ALA A 44 9.98 10.05 -1.65
N MET A 45 9.37 9.19 -0.83
CA MET A 45 8.07 8.56 -1.09
C MET A 45 6.96 9.61 -1.31
N HIS A 46 6.88 10.62 -0.43
CA HIS A 46 5.93 11.73 -0.58
C HIS A 46 6.22 12.60 -1.80
N GLY A 47 7.48 12.88 -2.10
CA GLY A 47 7.89 13.64 -3.29
C GLY A 47 7.46 12.95 -4.60
N LYS A 48 7.37 11.61 -4.58
CA LYS A 48 6.84 10.79 -5.68
C LYS A 48 5.31 10.62 -5.65
N ARG A 49 4.62 11.18 -4.65
CA ARG A 49 3.17 11.01 -4.39
C ARG A 49 2.75 9.54 -4.20
N ILE A 50 3.66 8.67 -3.78
CA ILE A 50 3.39 7.25 -3.54
C ILE A 50 2.99 7.08 -2.07
N SER A 51 1.84 7.62 -1.70
CA SER A 51 1.31 7.52 -0.35
C SER A 51 -0.20 7.69 -0.34
N VAL A 52 -0.87 7.10 0.66
CA VAL A 52 -2.30 7.32 0.89
C VAL A 52 -2.65 8.72 1.38
N ARG A 53 -1.63 9.53 1.71
CA ARG A 53 -1.82 10.94 2.03
C ARG A 53 -2.51 11.61 0.84
N HIS A 54 -3.54 12.41 1.11
CA HIS A 54 -4.38 13.12 0.13
C HIS A 54 -5.45 12.29 -0.59
N ILE A 55 -5.49 10.97 -0.41
CA ILE A 55 -6.53 10.11 -0.99
C ILE A 55 -7.33 9.33 0.06
N ALA A 56 -6.81 9.18 1.28
CA ALA A 56 -7.53 8.55 2.37
C ALA A 56 -8.58 9.50 2.98
N VAL A 57 -9.80 9.00 3.13
CA VAL A 57 -10.93 9.67 3.78
C VAL A 57 -11.42 8.83 4.95
N LYS A 58 -12.17 9.44 5.88
CA LYS A 58 -12.80 8.67 6.96
C LYS A 58 -13.95 7.85 6.39
N GLU A 59 -14.05 6.60 6.83
CA GLU A 59 -15.15 5.69 6.46
C GLU A 59 -16.54 6.32 6.69
N SER A 60 -16.74 7.04 7.80
CA SER A 60 -18.01 7.72 8.10
C SER A 60 -18.40 8.84 7.11
N GLU A 61 -17.46 9.32 6.31
CA GLU A 61 -17.65 10.41 5.34
C GLU A 61 -17.84 9.86 3.91
N VAL A 62 -17.70 8.54 3.69
CA VAL A 62 -17.86 7.89 2.40
C VAL A 62 -19.34 7.66 2.10
N ARG A 63 -19.82 8.19 0.96
CA ARG A 63 -21.17 7.93 0.44
C ARG A 63 -21.19 6.77 -0.55
N ASP A 64 -20.21 6.76 -1.46
CA ASP A 64 -20.03 5.72 -2.45
C ASP A 64 -18.63 5.12 -2.31
N TRP A 65 -18.60 3.83 -2.04
CA TRP A 65 -17.36 3.08 -1.83
C TRP A 65 -16.66 2.75 -3.15
N GLU A 66 -17.39 2.67 -4.26
CA GLU A 66 -16.83 2.32 -5.57
C GLU A 66 -15.87 3.41 -6.08
N ASP A 67 -16.18 4.68 -5.78
CA ASP A 67 -15.35 5.85 -6.11
C ASP A 67 -13.95 5.81 -5.48
N HIS A 68 -13.76 4.99 -4.44
CA HIS A 68 -12.54 4.92 -3.63
C HIS A 68 -11.69 3.70 -3.96
N ILE A 69 -12.07 2.90 -4.97
CA ILE A 69 -11.28 1.78 -5.47
C ILE A 69 -10.12 2.30 -6.35
N LEU A 70 -8.88 2.07 -5.94
CA LEU A 70 -7.70 2.61 -6.63
C LEU A 70 -7.38 1.92 -7.97
N ASN A 71 -7.73 0.63 -8.12
CA ASN A 71 -7.53 -0.15 -9.34
C ASN A 71 -8.87 -0.45 -10.02
N HIS A 72 -9.69 0.58 -10.20
CA HIS A 72 -11.01 0.43 -10.80
C HIS A 72 -10.89 0.07 -12.30
N PRO A 73 -11.53 -1.00 -12.80
CA PRO A 73 -11.30 -1.49 -14.17
C PRO A 73 -11.71 -0.50 -15.28
N ASN A 74 -12.58 0.47 -14.94
CA ASN A 74 -13.07 1.48 -15.88
C ASN A 74 -12.40 2.87 -15.70
N ARG A 75 -11.30 2.99 -14.95
CA ARG A 75 -10.59 4.26 -14.69
C ARG A 75 -9.08 4.13 -14.80
#